data_AF-A0A3D2EVQ6-F1
#
_entry.id   AF-A0A3D2EVQ6-F1
#
_cell.length_a   1.000
_cell.length_b   1.000
_cell.length_c   1.000
_cell.angle_alpha   90.00
_cell.angle_beta   90.00
_cell.angle_gamma   90.00
#
_symmetry.space_group_name_H-M   'P 1'
#
loop_
_entity.id
_entity.type
_entity.pdbx_description
1 polymer ?
#
loop_
_entity_poly.entity_id
_entity_poly.type
_entity_poly.pdbx_seq_one_letter_code
_entity_poly.pdbx_strand_id
1 'polypeptide(L)' 'RIDPGWSGAIVLECFNSGKLPLALKPNMTIGAINFETLSTPAKRPYNQRDNAKYKNQQGAVASRIDQDS' A
#
# COMPACT_ATOMS: atom_id res chain seq x y z
N ARG A 1 1.29 -2.95 -4.05
CA ARG A 1 1.51 -2.08 -5.24
C ARG A 1 1.05 -0.68 -4.90
N ILE A 2 1.84 0.35 -5.21
CA ILE A 2 1.46 1.76 -5.06
C ILE A 2 1.16 2.29 -6.46
N ASP A 3 -0.09 2.67 -6.72
CA ASP A 3 -0.54 3.05 -8.05
C ASP A 3 -0.50 4.57 -8.27
N PRO A 4 -0.37 5.05 -9.52
CA PRO A 4 -0.50 6.47 -9.85
C PRO A 4 -1.84 7.02 -9.34
N GLY A 5 -1.81 8.15 -8.63
CA GLY A 5 -2.98 8.71 -7.95
C GLY A 5 -3.31 8.07 -6.60
N TRP A 6 -2.42 7.25 -6.04
CA TRP A 6 -2.50 6.81 -4.65
C TRP A 6 -2.40 8.00 -3.68
N SER A 7 -3.21 7.98 -2.63
CA SER A 7 -3.12 8.86 -1.48
C SER A 7 -3.61 8.12 -0.24
N GLY A 8 -2.73 7.96 0.74
CA GLY A 8 -3.00 7.22 1.97
C GLY A 8 -1.76 6.57 2.58
N ALA A 9 -1.91 6.08 3.81
CA ALA A 9 -0.93 5.26 4.50
C ALA A 9 -0.79 3.88 3.84
N ILE A 10 0.45 3.47 3.61
CA ILE A 10 0.78 2.17 3.03
C ILE A 10 0.65 1.10 4.13
N VAL A 11 -0.15 0.07 3.86
CA VAL A 11 -0.21 -1.13 4.72
C VAL A 11 0.98 -2.03 4.39
N LEU A 12 1.66 -2.49 5.44
CA LEU A 12 2.77 -3.44 5.34
C LEU A 12 2.31 -4.82 5.79
N GLU A 13 2.64 -5.83 4.99
CA GLU A 13 2.52 -7.23 5.39
C GLU A 13 3.88 -7.69 5.91
N CYS A 14 3.98 -7.94 7.22
CA CYS A 14 5.22 -8.37 7.85
C CYS A 14 5.19 -9.87 8.11
N PHE A 15 6.17 -10.59 7.55
CA PHE A 15 6.37 -12.02 7.79
C PHE A 15 7.79 -12.26 8.30
N ASN A 16 7.92 -12.95 9.44
CA ASN A 16 9.20 -13.35 9.99
C ASN A 16 9.52 -14.79 9.57
N SER A 17 10.44 -14.96 8.62
CA SER A 17 10.93 -16.28 8.19
C SER A 17 12.08 -16.82 9.05
N GLY A 18 12.53 -16.07 10.05
CA GLY A 18 13.60 -16.43 10.97
C GLY A 18 13.11 -17.26 12.16
N LYS A 19 14.07 -17.75 12.96
CA LYS A 19 13.77 -18.57 14.16
C LYS A 19 13.60 -17.74 15.45
N LEU A 20 13.96 -16.46 15.41
CA LEU A 20 13.94 -15.57 16.57
C LEU A 20 12.84 -14.51 16.43
N PRO A 21 12.13 -14.16 17.53
CA PRO A 21 11.22 -13.02 17.53
C PRO A 21 11.95 -11.71 17.24
N LEU A 22 11.33 -10.82 16.46
CA LEU A 22 11.84 -9.50 16.14
C LEU A 22 10.91 -8.44 16.73
N ALA A 23 11.43 -7.58 17.60
CA ALA A 23 10.68 -6.47 18.16
C ALA A 23 10.59 -5.32 17.14
N LEU A 24 9.37 -5.01 16.69
CA LEU A 24 9.09 -3.81 15.90
C LEU A 24 8.65 -2.68 16.83
N LYS A 25 9.13 -1.46 16.58
CA LYS A 25 8.78 -0.27 17.36
C LYS A 25 8.18 0.80 16.45
N PRO A 26 7.19 1.57 16.90
CA PRO A 26 6.74 2.74 16.17
C PRO A 26 7.91 3.67 15.80
N ASN A 27 7.83 4.29 14.63
CA ASN A 27 8.82 5.23 14.08
C ASN A 27 10.20 4.65 13.71
N MET A 28 10.38 3.32 13.75
CA MET A 28 11.59 2.72 13.20
C MET A 28 11.60 2.79 11.67
N THR A 29 12.79 2.90 11.07
CA THR A 29 12.96 2.71 9.63
C THR A 29 12.62 1.27 9.28
N ILE A 30 11.60 1.06 8.42
CA ILE A 30 11.07 -0.26 8.09
C ILE A 30 11.15 -0.60 6.59
N GLY A 31 11.52 0.37 5.75
CA GLY A 31 11.64 0.19 4.31
C GLY A 31 12.05 1.48 3.60
N ALA A 32 12.10 1.42 2.26
CA ALA A 32 12.39 2.55 1.39
C ALA A 32 11.41 2.55 0.21
N ILE A 33 11.24 3.71 -0.44
CA ILE A 33 10.37 3.89 -1.61
C ILE A 33 11.21 4.47 -2.74
N ASN A 34 11.11 3.86 -3.92
CA ASN A 34 11.63 4.40 -5.16
C ASN A 34 10.45 4.89 -6.02
N PHE A 35 10.68 5.94 -6.81
CA PHE A 35 9.69 6.52 -7.71
C PHE A 35 10.15 6.33 -9.14
N GLU A 36 9.22 5.91 -10.00
CA GLU A 36 9.44 5.77 -11.43
C GLU A 36 8.49 6.68 -12.20
N THR A 37 9.03 7.44 -13.14
CA THR A 37 8.26 8.35 -13.97
C THR A 37 7.56 7.59 -15.09
N LEU A 38 6.25 7.78 -15.22
CA LEU A 38 5.49 7.24 -16.35
C LEU A 38 5.79 8.04 -17.63
N SER A 39 5.72 7.37 -18.78
CA SER A 39 5.87 8.03 -20.09
C SER A 39 4.77 9.06 -20.37
N THR A 40 3.56 8.83 -19.86
CA THR A 40 2.39 9.72 -19.97
C THR A 40 1.53 9.62 -18.70
N PRO A 41 0.67 10.61 -18.42
CA PRO A 41 -0.28 10.52 -17.32
C PRO A 41 -1.17 9.28 -17.40
N ALA A 42 -1.42 8.62 -16.27
CA ALA A 42 -2.27 7.45 -16.23
C ALA A 42 -3.72 7.80 -16.65
N LYS A 43 -4.28 7.10 -17.64
CA LYS A 43 -5.67 7.29 -18.12
C LYS A 43 -6.72 7.02 -17.04
N ARG A 44 -6.43 6.10 -16.11
CA ARG A 44 -7.32 5.71 -14.99
C ARG A 44 -6.48 5.60 -13.70
N PRO A 45 -6.10 6.73 -13.10
CA PRO A 45 -5.34 6.74 -11.86
C PRO A 45 -6.19 6.17 -10.71
N TYR A 46 -5.54 5.66 -9.66
CA TYR A 46 -6.16 4.91 -8.58
C TYR A 46 -7.34 5.64 -7.92
N ASN A 47 -7.18 6.94 -7.66
CA ASN A 47 -8.22 7.79 -7.11
C ASN A 47 -9.49 7.90 -7.99
N GLN A 48 -9.37 7.69 -9.30
CA GLN A 48 -10.49 7.76 -10.26
C GLN A 48 -11.10 6.40 -10.62
N ARG A 49 -10.53 5.28 -10.14
CA ARG A 49 -11.10 3.94 -10.40
C ARG A 49 -12.33 3.72 -9.51
N ASP A 50 -13.44 3.27 -10.07
CA ASP A 50 -14.66 3.01 -9.29
C ASP A 50 -14.49 1.83 -8.33
N ASN A 51 -13.72 0.82 -8.73
CA ASN A 51 -13.42 -0.37 -7.94
C ASN A 51 -12.14 -0.25 -7.09
N ALA A 52 -11.60 0.96 -6.90
CA ALA A 52 -10.41 1.13 -6.05
C ALA A 52 -10.77 0.99 -4.56
N LYS A 53 -10.38 -0.16 -4.00
CA LYS A 53 -10.77 -0.61 -2.67
C LYS A 53 -10.18 0.19 -1.51
N TYR A 54 -9.05 0.89 -1.68
CA TYR A 54 -8.27 1.44 -0.56
C TYR A 54 -7.98 2.94 -0.69
N LYS A 55 -8.86 3.73 -1.33
CA LYS A 55 -8.71 5.19 -1.38
C LYS A 55 -8.70 5.79 0.03
N ASN A 56 -7.82 6.77 0.28
CA ASN A 56 -7.73 7.52 1.54
C ASN A 56 -7.49 6.66 2.79
N GLN A 57 -6.81 5.53 2.65
CA GLN A 57 -6.49 4.64 3.75
C GLN A 57 -5.61 5.33 4.81
N GLN A 58 -5.92 5.17 6.10
CA GLN A 58 -5.20 5.84 7.20
C GLN A 58 -4.44 4.89 8.15
N GLY A 59 -4.64 3.58 8.04
CA GLY A 59 -4.04 2.61 8.96
C GLY A 59 -3.99 1.19 8.44
N ALA A 60 -3.78 0.23 9.35
CA ALA A 60 -3.75 -1.20 9.06
C ALA A 60 -5.16 -1.73 8.73
N VAL A 61 -5.61 -1.51 7.50
CA VAL A 61 -6.91 -1.97 7.00
C VAL A 61 -6.78 -3.42 6.51
N ALA A 62 -7.72 -4.27 6.91
CA ALA A 62 -7.81 -5.65 6.46
C ALA A 62 -8.14 -5.76 4.96
N SER A 63 -7.92 -6.95 4.39
CA SER A 63 -8.28 -7.25 3.01
C SER A 63 -9.76 -6.96 2.73
N ARG A 64 -10.04 -6.37 1.56
CA ARG A 64 -11.37 -6.13 1.00
C ARG A 64 -11.66 -7.03 -0.20
N ILE A 65 -11.14 -8.26 -0.17
CA ILE A 65 -11.31 -9.23 -1.28
C ILE A 65 -12.78 -9.58 -1.53
N ASP A 66 -13.61 -9.50 -0.49
CA ASP A 66 -15.07 -9.62 -0.54
C ASP A 66 -15.76 -8.64 -1.50
N GLN A 67 -15.09 -7.55 -1.89
CA GLN A 67 -15.58 -6.56 -2.84
C GLN A 67 -15.22 -6.88 -4.31
N ASP A 68 -14.55 -8.01 -4.57
CA ASP A 68 -14.40 -8.50 -5.95
C ASP A 68 -15.75 -8.97 -6.49
N SER A 69 -16.04 -8.56 -7.72
CA SER A 69 -17.23 -8.98 -8.47
C SER A 69 -17.01 -10.31 -9.17
#